data_AF-A0A949WVW1-F1
#
_entry.id   AF-A0A949WVW1-F1
#
_cell.length_a   1.000
_cell.length_b   1.000
_cell.length_c   1.000
_cell.angle_alpha   90.00
_cell.angle_beta   90.00
_cell.angle_gamma   90.00
#
_symmetry.space_group_name_H-M   'P 1'
#
loop_
_entity.id
_entity.type
_entity.pdbx_description
1 polymer ?
#
loop_
_entity_poly.entity_id
_entity_poly.type
_entity_poly.pdbx_seq_one_letter_code
_entity_poly.pdbx_strand_id
1 'polypeptide(L)'
;MAENLNFQAESTLTDRYQTTVPENVRKALRLNKRDKIHYTIEPNGKVTMSRAELEEEDPVIGKFLNFLAEDMSKNPQNIKPITSDLFNRIKSLTNGIEIDLDAPLSEEDD
;
A
#
# COMPACT_ATOMS: atom_id res chain seq x y z
N MET A 1 3.98 3.10 15.27
CA MET A 1 4.59 4.34 15.78
C MET A 1 5.94 4.48 15.10
N ALA A 2 6.10 5.41 14.15
CA ALA A 2 7.41 5.64 13.54
C ALA A 2 8.20 6.55 14.49
N GLU A 3 9.29 6.04 15.05
CA GLU A 3 10.24 6.82 15.84
C GLU A 3 10.71 8.04 15.03
N ASN A 4 10.75 9.21 15.67
CA ASN A 4 11.35 10.44 15.14
C ASN A 4 12.87 10.27 15.03
N LEU A 5 13.33 9.51 14.04
CA LEU A 5 14.75 9.42 13.72
C LEU A 5 15.12 10.56 12.77
N ASN A 6 15.69 11.64 13.33
CA ASN A 6 16.24 12.73 12.54
C ASN A 6 17.65 12.36 12.06
N PHE A 7 17.74 11.66 10.93
CA PHE A 7 19.03 11.33 10.31
C PHE A 7 19.45 12.40 9.31
N GLN A 8 20.70 12.83 9.42
CA GLN A 8 21.35 13.68 8.42
C GLN A 8 22.48 12.87 7.79
N ALA A 9 22.64 13.00 6.48
CA ALA A 9 23.75 12.42 5.75
C ALA A 9 24.06 13.30 4.54
N GLU A 10 25.33 13.36 4.18
CA GLU A 10 25.81 14.12 3.03
C GLU A 10 26.41 13.16 2.00
N SER A 11 26.43 13.57 0.74
CA SER A 11 27.04 12.81 -0.35
C SER A 11 27.62 13.77 -1.38
N THR A 12 28.79 13.45 -1.89
CA THR A 12 29.46 14.24 -2.91
C THR A 12 29.02 13.76 -4.29
N LEU A 13 28.70 14.69 -5.19
CA LEU A 13 28.44 14.37 -6.59
C LEU A 13 29.73 13.92 -7.26
N THR A 14 29.63 12.88 -8.07
CA THR A 14 30.69 12.54 -9.04
C THR A 14 30.65 13.51 -10.23
N ASP A 15 31.68 13.49 -11.07
CA ASP A 15 31.75 14.26 -12.32
C ASP A 15 30.58 13.98 -13.30
N ARG A 16 29.86 12.87 -13.09
CA ARG A 16 28.68 12.48 -13.88
C ARG A 16 27.36 12.84 -13.19
N TYR A 17 27.39 13.70 -12.17
CA TYR A 17 26.23 14.09 -11.37
C TYR A 17 25.54 12.89 -10.68
N GLN A 18 26.31 11.86 -10.30
CA GLN A 18 25.80 10.70 -9.57
C GLN A 18 26.14 10.83 -8.08
N THR A 19 25.23 10.39 -7.22
CA THR A 19 25.46 10.23 -5.77
C THR A 19 25.11 8.81 -5.35
N THR A 20 25.80 8.28 -4.35
CA THR A 20 25.38 7.03 -3.69
C THR A 20 24.46 7.38 -2.52
N VAL A 21 23.37 6.64 -2.33
CA VAL A 21 22.49 6.84 -1.17
C VAL A 21 23.16 6.25 0.08
N PRO A 22 23.43 7.06 1.13
CA PRO A 22 24.04 6.60 2.37
C PRO A 22 23.26 5.44 3.02
N GLU A 23 23.97 4.57 3.73
CA GLU A 23 23.38 3.35 4.28
C GLU A 23 22.20 3.61 5.23
N ASN A 24 22.31 4.62 6.09
CA ASN A 24 21.24 5.03 7.01
C ASN A 24 19.97 5.46 6.24
N VAL A 25 20.13 6.24 5.17
CA VAL A 25 19.01 6.68 4.31
C VAL A 25 18.39 5.50 3.56
N ARG A 26 19.22 4.59 3.02
CA ARG A 26 18.77 3.36 2.34
C ARG A 26 17.95 2.45 3.27
N LYS A 27 18.39 2.28 4.52
CA LYS A 27 17.66 1.53 5.55
C LYS A 27 16.34 2.22 5.93
N ALA A 28 16.37 3.54 6.14
CA ALA A 28 15.18 4.31 6.49
C ALA A 28 14.09 4.25 5.41
N LEU A 29 14.47 4.31 4.13
CA LEU A 29 13.55 4.22 3.00
C LEU A 29 13.29 2.80 2.49
N ARG A 30 13.88 1.78 3.13
CA ARG A 30 13.79 0.36 2.73
C ARG A 30 14.08 0.15 1.23
N LEU A 31 15.14 0.80 0.75
CA LEU A 31 15.56 0.75 -0.65
C LEU A 31 16.42 -0.49 -0.93
N ASN A 32 16.05 -1.23 -1.98
CA ASN A 32 16.78 -2.37 -2.53
C ASN A 32 17.52 -2.01 -3.83
N LYS A 33 18.34 -2.94 -4.33
CA LYS A 33 19.03 -2.75 -5.61
C LYS A 33 18.00 -2.63 -6.74
N ARG A 34 18.17 -1.61 -7.58
CA ARG A 34 17.28 -1.28 -8.72
C ARG A 34 15.91 -0.69 -8.35
N ASP A 35 15.66 -0.41 -7.08
CA ASP A 35 14.48 0.37 -6.69
C ASP A 35 14.53 1.76 -7.32
N LYS A 36 13.36 2.25 -7.72
CA LYS A 36 13.20 3.62 -8.19
C LYS A 36 13.06 4.55 -6.98
N ILE A 37 13.63 5.74 -7.09
CA ILE A 37 13.54 6.79 -6.08
C ILE A 37 12.72 7.93 -6.67
N HIS A 38 11.70 8.40 -5.94
CA HIS A 38 10.93 9.57 -6.31
C HIS A 38 11.54 10.81 -5.62
N TYR A 39 11.75 11.86 -6.40
CA TYR A 39 12.21 13.16 -5.90
C TYR A 39 11.11 14.19 -6.10
N THR A 40 10.70 14.84 -5.03
CA THR A 40 9.76 15.96 -5.10
C THR A 40 10.52 17.24 -4.76
N ILE A 41 10.47 18.21 -5.67
CA ILE A 41 11.05 19.54 -5.47
C ILE A 41 9.93 20.47 -5.02
N GLU A 42 10.00 20.92 -3.77
CA GLU A 42 9.05 21.87 -3.21
C GLU A 42 9.39 23.32 -3.64
N PRO A 43 8.42 24.25 -3.67
CA PRO A 43 8.67 25.64 -4.05
C PRO A 43 9.71 26.39 -3.18
N ASN A 44 9.91 25.93 -1.95
CA ASN A 44 10.90 26.46 -1.01
C ASN A 44 12.34 25.97 -1.31
N GLY A 45 12.53 25.16 -2.37
CA GLY A 45 13.82 24.59 -2.74
C GLY A 45 14.20 23.31 -1.97
N LYS A 46 13.35 22.85 -1.05
CA LYS A 46 13.54 21.56 -0.37
C LYS A 46 13.26 20.42 -1.35
N VAL A 47 14.13 19.43 -1.32
CA VAL A 47 13.93 18.18 -2.05
C VAL A 47 13.58 17.09 -1.05
N THR A 48 12.44 16.43 -1.25
CA THR A 48 12.08 15.23 -0.51
C THR A 48 12.32 14.00 -1.38
N MET A 49 12.81 12.94 -0.73
CA MET A 49 13.18 11.69 -1.38
C MET A 49 12.37 10.55 -0.75
N SER A 50 11.71 9.75 -1.59
CA SER A 50 10.98 8.55 -1.16
C SER A 50 11.29 7.37 -2.07
N ARG A 51 11.05 6.15 -1.56
CA ARG A 51 11.02 4.97 -2.43
C ARG A 51 9.81 5.11 -3.34
N ALA A 52 10.02 4.99 -4.65
CA ALA A 52 8.91 4.94 -5.58
C ALA A 52 8.22 3.59 -5.41
N GLU A 53 6.94 3.61 -5.06
CA GLU A 53 6.11 2.43 -5.12
C GLU A 53 5.96 2.04 -6.59
N LEU A 54 6.14 0.75 -6.88
CA LEU A 54 5.58 0.20 -8.10
C LEU A 54 4.08 0.19 -7.82
N GLU A 55 3.35 1.12 -8.44
CA GLU A 55 1.93 0.92 -8.67
C GLU A 55 1.82 -0.33 -9.57
N GLU A 56 1.85 -1.51 -8.95
CA GLU A 56 1.35 -2.70 -9.58
C GLU A 56 -0.16 -2.52 -9.64
N GLU A 57 -0.63 -1.88 -10.72
CA GLU A 57 -2.03 -1.95 -11.07
C GLU A 57 -2.37 -3.42 -11.26
N ASP A 58 -3.18 -3.97 -10.36
CA ASP A 58 -3.75 -5.30 -10.54
C ASP A 58 -4.53 -5.29 -11.87
N PRO A 59 -4.08 -6.05 -12.89
CA PRO A 59 -4.66 -6.01 -14.22
C PRO A 59 -6.09 -6.56 -14.26
N VAL A 60 -6.53 -7.23 -13.20
CA VAL A 60 -7.84 -7.87 -13.07
C VAL A 60 -8.79 -6.99 -12.26
N ILE A 61 -8.32 -6.29 -11.22
CA ILE A 61 -9.20 -5.56 -10.30
C ILE A 61 -10.09 -4.54 -11.02
N GLY A 62 -9.55 -3.81 -11.99
CA GLY A 62 -10.33 -2.83 -12.75
C GLY A 62 -11.47 -3.47 -13.55
N LYS A 63 -11.22 -4.64 -14.15
CA LYS A 63 -12.25 -5.38 -14.89
C LYS A 63 -13.31 -5.94 -13.96
N PHE A 64 -12.91 -6.45 -12.80
CA PHE A 64 -13.82 -6.97 -11.79
C PHE A 64 -14.74 -5.87 -11.24
N LEU A 65 -14.19 -4.70 -10.90
CA LEU A 65 -14.97 -3.56 -10.42
C LEU A 65 -15.96 -3.05 -11.48
N ASN A 66 -15.55 -3.01 -12.75
CA ASN A 66 -16.45 -2.65 -13.85
C ASN A 66 -17.60 -3.66 -14.00
N PHE A 67 -17.31 -4.97 -13.92
CA PHE A 67 -18.33 -6.01 -13.93
C PHE A 67 -19.35 -5.82 -12.80
N LEU A 68 -18.87 -5.57 -11.57
CA LEU A 68 -19.72 -5.33 -10.41
C LEU A 68 -20.58 -4.06 -10.58
N ALA A 69 -19.98 -2.97 -11.05
CA ALA A 69 -20.69 -1.71 -11.27
C ALA A 69 -21.81 -1.85 -12.32
N GLU A 70 -21.55 -2.60 -13.40
CA GLU A 70 -22.58 -2.91 -14.40
C GLU A 70 -23.72 -3.75 -13.82
N ASP A 71 -23.40 -4.79 -13.04
CA ASP A 71 -24.42 -5.64 -12.43
C ASP A 71 -25.28 -4.88 -11.43
N MET A 72 -24.66 -4.06 -10.57
CA MET A 72 -25.36 -3.19 -9.63
C MET A 72 -26.31 -2.22 -10.33
N SER A 73 -25.90 -1.68 -11.47
CA SER A 73 -26.73 -0.76 -12.27
C SER A 73 -27.90 -1.47 -12.96
N LYS A 74 -27.67 -2.69 -13.47
CA LYS A 74 -28.68 -3.51 -14.16
C LYS A 74 -29.66 -4.16 -13.19
N ASN A 75 -29.21 -4.50 -11.99
CA ASN A 75 -29.94 -5.29 -11.01
C ASN A 75 -29.99 -4.61 -9.62
N PRO A 76 -30.52 -3.37 -9.49
CA PRO A 76 -30.54 -2.65 -8.22
C PRO A 76 -31.33 -3.39 -7.12
N GLN A 77 -32.28 -4.25 -7.48
CA GLN A 77 -33.05 -5.10 -6.56
C GLN A 77 -32.19 -6.11 -5.77
N ASN A 78 -30.99 -6.42 -6.25
CA ASN A 78 -30.06 -7.34 -5.58
C ASN A 78 -29.27 -6.64 -4.46
N ILE A 79 -29.22 -5.31 -4.46
CA ILE A 79 -28.55 -4.51 -3.44
C ILE A 79 -29.50 -4.37 -2.24
N LYS A 80 -29.23 -5.11 -1.18
CA LYS A 80 -30.07 -5.13 0.03
C LYS A 80 -29.31 -4.56 1.22
N PRO A 81 -29.96 -3.75 2.07
CA PRO A 81 -29.33 -3.27 3.30
C PRO A 81 -29.06 -4.44 4.25
N ILE A 82 -27.96 -4.35 5.00
CA ILE A 82 -27.68 -5.29 6.08
C ILE A 82 -28.67 -5.01 7.21
N THR A 83 -29.48 -6.01 7.56
CA THR A 83 -30.44 -5.90 8.67
C THR A 83 -29.73 -6.09 10.01
N SER A 84 -30.29 -5.50 11.07
CA SER A 84 -29.77 -5.69 12.43
C SER A 84 -29.75 -7.15 12.85
N ASP A 85 -30.73 -7.95 12.43
CA ASP A 85 -30.79 -9.38 12.72
C ASP A 85 -29.64 -10.15 12.06
N LEU A 86 -29.37 -9.86 10.77
CA LEU A 86 -28.26 -10.47 10.05
C LEU A 86 -26.92 -10.08 10.69
N PHE A 87 -26.76 -8.80 11.05
CA PHE A 87 -25.57 -8.31 11.72
C PHE A 87 -25.34 -9.00 13.07
N ASN A 88 -26.38 -9.10 13.91
CA ASN A 88 -26.31 -9.78 15.20
C ASN A 88 -25.95 -11.26 15.04
N ARG A 89 -26.52 -11.92 14.02
CA ARG A 89 -26.18 -13.31 13.69
C ARG A 89 -24.72 -13.46 13.27
N ILE A 90 -24.23 -12.61 12.38
CA ILE A 90 -22.81 -12.61 11.96
C ILE A 90 -21.91 -12.43 13.18
N LYS A 91 -22.17 -11.40 13.99
CA LYS A 91 -21.39 -11.10 15.20
C LYS A 91 -21.36 -12.28 16.18
N SER A 92 -22.49 -12.96 16.38
CA SER A 92 -22.55 -14.13 17.24
C SER A 92 -21.73 -15.30 16.70
N LEU A 93 -21.70 -15.50 15.39
CA LEU A 93 -20.99 -16.61 14.75
C LEU A 93 -19.48 -16.37 14.68
N THR A 94 -19.05 -15.11 14.54
CA THR A 94 -17.63 -14.75 14.46
C THR A 94 -17.01 -14.36 15.81
N ASN A 95 -17.78 -14.47 16.90
CA ASN A 95 -17.32 -14.08 18.22
C ASN A 95 -16.13 -14.93 18.68
N GLY A 96 -14.99 -14.27 18.95
CA GLY A 96 -13.77 -14.93 19.41
C GLY A 96 -12.87 -15.48 18.31
N ILE A 97 -13.20 -15.24 17.03
CA ILE A 97 -12.28 -15.53 15.92
C ILE A 97 -11.30 -14.36 15.80
N GLU A 98 -10.02 -14.63 16.02
CA GLU A 98 -8.93 -13.69 15.72
C GLU A 98 -8.53 -13.85 14.25
N ILE A 99 -8.56 -12.74 13.50
CA ILE A 99 -8.20 -12.70 12.08
C ILE A 99 -7.08 -11.69 11.92
N ASP A 100 -5.96 -12.14 11.38
CA ASP A 100 -4.88 -11.29 10.90
C ASP A 100 -5.01 -11.17 9.37
N LEU A 101 -5.39 -9.98 8.89
CA LEU A 101 -5.54 -9.71 7.45
C LEU A 101 -4.19 -9.53 6.74
N ASP A 102 -3.11 -9.33 7.49
CA ASP A 102 -1.75 -9.18 6.98
C ASP A 102 -0.97 -10.52 7.00
N ALA A 103 -1.56 -11.56 7.59
CA ALA A 103 -0.96 -12.89 7.60
C ALA A 103 -0.91 -13.47 6.18
N PRO A 104 0.17 -14.19 5.82
CA PRO A 104 0.24 -14.91 4.55
C PRO A 104 -0.84 -16.00 4.51
N LEU A 105 -1.41 -16.23 3.33
CA LEU A 105 -2.33 -17.33 3.09
C LEU A 105 -1.61 -18.68 3.33
N SER A 106 -2.28 -19.61 3.99
CA SER A 106 -1.80 -20.98 4.18
C SER A 106 -1.79 -21.73 2.84
N GLU A 107 -0.73 -22.49 2.57
CA GLU A 107 -0.64 -23.39 1.39
C GLU A 107 -1.56 -24.62 1.50
N GLU A 108 -2.19 -24.85 2.66
CA GLU A 108 -3.04 -26.02 2.94
C GLU A 108 -4.53 -25.81 2.62
N ASP A 109 -4.95 -24.60 2.19
CA ASP A 109 -6.35 -24.27 1.88
C ASP A 109 -6.69 -24.31 0.37
N ASP A 110 -5.84 -24.91 -0.47
CA ASP A 110 -6.08 -25.21 -1.89
C ASP A 110 -6.74 -26.58 -2.15
#